data_AF-A0A259D8T8-F1
#
_entry.id   AF-A0A259D8T8-F1
#
_cell.length_a   1.000
_cell.length_b   1.000
_cell.length_c   1.000
_cell.angle_alpha   90.00
_cell.angle_beta   90.00
_cell.angle_gamma   90.00
#
_symmetry.space_group_name_H-M   'P 1'
#
loop_
_entity.id
_entity.type
_entity.pdbx_description
1 polymer ?
#
loop_
_entity_poly.entity_id
_entity_poly.type
_entity_poly.pdbx_seq_one_letter_code
_entity_poly.pdbx_strand_id
1 'polypeptide(L)'
;RFARQALPQNAWGTEIEDKLKFSATQMLTLFADGGFQSLGRFIEEKVPVAERDKAAGTYLRIIELAAFEALQVANQQAGLPAPSTDDATGWLVRDTLNSISDMFIYGAPIYLQLMQYEEVKASGLQLTRSPGQNVVYFGSLLLTLGVFFMLYVRERRVWLRIKPGSALLAMSSAKQTIDFEKEFTQHAQALDTLAK
;
A
#
# COMPACT_ATOMS: atom_id res chain seq x y z
N ARG A 1 30.44 14.77 -0.82
CA ARG A 1 29.09 14.64 -0.20
C ARG A 1 29.18 13.74 1.03
N PHE A 2 29.57 12.47 0.86
CA PHE A 2 29.92 11.52 1.94
C PHE A 2 30.53 12.13 3.22
N ALA A 3 31.72 12.75 3.13
CA ALA A 3 32.40 13.26 4.32
C ALA A 3 31.62 14.38 5.05
N ARG A 4 30.75 15.12 4.34
CA ARG A 4 29.91 16.18 4.92
C ARG A 4 28.60 15.65 5.53
N GLN A 5 28.09 14.49 5.11
CA GLN A 5 26.97 13.81 5.76
C GLN A 5 27.41 12.96 6.95
N ALA A 6 28.62 12.38 6.90
CA ALA A 6 29.17 11.59 7.99
C ALA A 6 29.74 12.45 9.14
N LEU A 7 30.13 13.69 8.87
CA LEU A 7 30.68 14.61 9.87
C LEU A 7 29.64 15.65 10.33
N PRO A 8 29.60 15.98 11.63
CA PRO A 8 28.82 17.11 12.12
C PRO A 8 29.27 18.42 11.47
N GLN A 9 28.35 19.40 11.35
CA GLN A 9 28.57 20.64 10.58
C GLN A 9 29.79 21.46 11.03
N ASN A 10 30.23 21.28 12.27
CA ASN A 10 31.40 21.92 12.86
C ASN A 10 32.75 21.34 12.40
N ALA A 11 32.77 20.17 11.75
CA ALA A 11 33.97 19.51 11.24
C ALA A 11 34.15 19.65 9.72
N TRP A 12 33.28 20.40 9.05
CA TRP A 12 33.39 20.69 7.62
C TRP A 12 34.54 21.66 7.35
N GLY A 13 35.36 21.37 6.33
CA GLY A 13 36.55 22.15 5.95
C GLY A 13 37.77 21.92 6.85
N THR A 14 37.73 20.92 7.72
CA THR A 14 38.84 20.57 8.62
C THR A 14 39.73 19.46 8.03
N GLU A 15 40.95 19.32 8.56
CA GLU A 15 41.86 18.21 8.22
C GLU A 15 41.22 16.82 8.44
N ILE A 16 40.23 16.74 9.33
CA ILE A 16 39.45 15.51 9.60
C ILE A 16 38.55 15.15 8.39
N GLU A 17 37.95 16.14 7.72
CA GLU A 17 37.18 15.90 6.49
C GLU A 17 38.09 15.33 5.39
N ASP A 18 39.30 15.86 5.25
CA ASP A 18 40.25 15.42 4.23
C ASP A 18 40.82 14.03 4.52
N LYS A 19 41.13 13.73 5.80
CA LYS A 19 41.52 12.36 6.22
C LYS A 19 40.40 11.35 6.01
N LEU A 20 39.15 11.74 6.26
CA LEU A 20 37.99 10.88 6.02
C LEU A 20 37.75 10.65 4.53
N LYS A 21 37.84 11.70 3.70
CA LYS A 21 37.79 11.56 2.23
C LYS A 21 38.88 10.64 1.71
N PHE A 22 40.11 10.83 2.17
CA PHE A 22 41.24 10.00 1.76
C PHE A 22 41.01 8.53 2.15
N SER A 23 40.62 8.28 3.41
CA SER A 23 40.31 6.94 3.90
C SER A 23 39.16 6.30 3.11
N ALA A 24 38.06 7.03 2.87
CA ALA A 24 36.94 6.52 2.11
C ALA A 24 37.31 6.22 0.65
N THR A 25 38.11 7.08 0.01
CA THR A 25 38.60 6.86 -1.34
C THR A 25 39.45 5.60 -1.40
N GLN A 26 40.39 5.44 -0.47
CA GLN A 26 41.25 4.25 -0.40
C GLN A 26 40.44 2.96 -0.20
N MET A 27 39.45 2.97 0.70
CA MET A 27 38.60 1.80 0.94
C MET A 27 37.71 1.46 -0.27
N LEU A 28 37.18 2.47 -0.97
CA LEU A 28 36.43 2.26 -2.20
C LEU A 28 37.32 1.73 -3.34
N THR A 29 38.57 2.21 -3.45
CA THR A 29 39.53 1.67 -4.42
C THR A 29 39.86 0.21 -4.12
N LEU A 30 40.13 -0.15 -2.86
CA LEU A 30 40.36 -1.54 -2.47
C LEU A 30 39.16 -2.44 -2.76
N PHE A 31 37.95 -1.93 -2.52
CA PHE A 31 36.71 -2.65 -2.82
C PHE A 31 36.49 -2.80 -4.34
N ALA A 32 36.84 -1.79 -5.14
CA ALA A 32 36.76 -1.84 -6.60
C ALA A 32 37.75 -2.84 -7.22
N ASP A 33 38.86 -3.14 -6.56
CA ASP A 33 39.88 -4.08 -7.06
C ASP A 33 39.54 -5.56 -6.80
N GLY A 34 38.77 -5.87 -5.75
CA GLY A 34 38.44 -7.27 -5.44
C GLY A 34 37.44 -7.45 -4.30
N GLY A 35 36.49 -6.54 -4.19
CA GLY A 35 35.39 -6.62 -3.23
C GLY A 35 35.83 -6.70 -1.78
N PHE A 36 35.04 -7.40 -0.97
CA PHE A 36 35.32 -7.61 0.45
C PHE A 36 36.56 -8.49 0.69
N GLN A 37 36.97 -9.33 -0.27
CA GLN A 37 38.17 -10.15 -0.15
C GLN A 37 39.45 -9.30 -0.16
N SER A 38 39.53 -8.28 -1.02
CA SER A 38 40.65 -7.33 -1.03
C SER A 38 40.70 -6.50 0.26
N LEU A 39 39.55 -6.09 0.79
CA LEU A 39 39.47 -5.40 2.07
C LEU A 39 39.95 -6.29 3.24
N GLY A 40 39.54 -7.57 3.26
CA GLY A 40 39.97 -8.53 4.26
C GLY A 40 41.48 -8.71 4.30
N ARG A 41 42.11 -8.93 3.13
CA ARG A 41 43.58 -9.01 3.01
C ARG A 41 44.28 -7.74 3.49
N PHE A 42 43.75 -6.57 3.14
CA PHE A 42 44.31 -5.31 3.60
C PHE A 42 44.29 -5.18 5.14
N ILE A 43 43.19 -5.59 5.77
CA ILE A 43 43.07 -5.59 7.24
C ILE A 43 44.06 -6.57 7.87
N GLU A 44 44.20 -7.77 7.31
CA GLU A 44 45.14 -8.77 7.83
C GLU A 44 46.60 -8.31 7.76
N GLU A 45 46.98 -7.65 6.65
CA GLU A 45 48.35 -7.19 6.40
C GLU A 45 48.72 -5.89 7.14
N LYS A 46 47.78 -4.96 7.28
CA LYS A 46 48.06 -3.60 7.80
C LYS A 46 47.57 -3.36 9.22
N VAL A 47 46.63 -4.15 9.73
CA VAL A 47 46.02 -3.95 11.05
C VAL A 47 46.49 -5.03 12.04
N PRO A 48 47.03 -4.63 13.22
CA PRO A 48 47.36 -5.57 14.29
C PRO A 48 46.17 -6.42 14.71
N VAL A 49 46.40 -7.69 15.06
CA VAL A 49 45.35 -8.69 15.36
C VAL A 49 44.32 -8.17 16.37
N ALA A 50 44.77 -7.46 17.42
CA ALA A 50 43.90 -6.92 18.46
C ALA A 50 42.90 -5.86 17.99
N GLU A 51 43.15 -5.21 16.85
CA GLU A 51 42.33 -4.12 16.31
C GLU A 51 41.55 -4.51 15.05
N ARG A 52 41.75 -5.73 14.52
CA ARG A 52 41.18 -6.16 13.24
C ARG A 52 39.67 -6.08 13.21
N ASP A 53 38.97 -6.59 14.22
CA ASP A 53 37.51 -6.60 14.26
C ASP A 53 36.92 -5.17 14.28
N LYS A 54 37.55 -4.28 15.06
CA LYS A 54 37.14 -2.88 15.15
C LYS A 54 37.41 -2.13 13.84
N ALA A 55 38.57 -2.37 13.23
CA ALA A 55 38.92 -1.78 11.94
C ALA A 55 37.98 -2.27 10.84
N ALA A 56 37.70 -3.57 10.78
CA ALA A 56 36.76 -4.18 9.84
C ALA A 56 35.37 -3.53 9.94
N GLY A 57 34.80 -3.46 11.14
CA GLY A 57 33.50 -2.82 11.35
C GLY A 57 33.49 -1.34 10.91
N THR A 58 34.58 -0.62 11.17
CA THR A 58 34.71 0.79 10.78
C THR A 58 34.79 0.96 9.26
N TYR A 59 35.61 0.14 8.59
CA TYR A 59 35.79 0.21 7.14
C TYR A 59 34.54 -0.24 6.39
N LEU A 60 33.88 -1.31 6.84
CA LEU A 60 32.59 -1.73 6.31
C LEU A 60 31.57 -0.60 6.44
N ARG A 61 31.53 0.07 7.60
CA ARG A 61 30.59 1.19 7.80
C ARG A 61 30.86 2.36 6.86
N ILE A 62 32.13 2.67 6.60
CA ILE A 62 32.53 3.71 5.63
C ILE A 62 32.01 3.35 4.22
N ILE A 63 32.20 2.10 3.80
CA ILE A 63 31.75 1.63 2.48
C ILE A 63 30.22 1.64 2.38
N GLU A 64 29.51 1.13 3.38
CA GLU A 64 28.04 1.15 3.44
C GLU A 64 27.49 2.58 3.30
N LEU A 65 28.02 3.52 4.07
CA LEU A 65 27.60 4.92 4.03
C LEU A 65 27.94 5.57 2.68
N ALA A 66 29.09 5.23 2.08
CA ALA A 66 29.47 5.73 0.76
C ALA A 66 28.57 5.16 -0.35
N ALA A 67 28.18 3.89 -0.25
CA ALA A 67 27.27 3.24 -1.17
C ALA A 67 25.84 3.80 -1.07
N PHE A 68 25.37 4.11 0.14
CA PHE A 68 24.09 4.80 0.33
C PHE A 68 24.08 6.19 -0.30
N GLU A 69 25.19 6.93 -0.21
CA GLU A 69 25.33 8.21 -0.93
C GLU A 69 25.35 8.04 -2.44
N ALA A 70 25.98 6.97 -2.95
CA ALA A 70 25.94 6.64 -4.36
C ALA A 70 24.51 6.34 -4.83
N LEU A 71 23.71 5.63 -4.03
CA LEU A 71 22.29 5.37 -4.30
C LEU A 71 21.46 6.67 -4.35
N GLN A 72 21.69 7.59 -3.42
CA GLN A 72 21.03 8.91 -3.47
C GLN A 72 21.35 9.67 -4.75
N VAL A 73 22.62 9.67 -5.18
CA VAL A 73 23.06 10.31 -6.42
C VAL A 73 22.44 9.63 -7.64
N ALA A 74 22.39 8.30 -7.66
CA ALA A 74 21.77 7.53 -8.74
C ALA A 74 20.27 7.84 -8.88
N ASN A 75 19.52 7.88 -7.76
CA ASN A 75 18.11 8.26 -7.76
C ASN A 75 17.90 9.70 -8.27
N GLN A 76 18.75 10.64 -7.84
CA GLN A 76 18.71 12.03 -8.32
C GLN A 76 18.91 12.11 -9.84
N GLN A 77 19.87 11.37 -10.40
CA GLN A 77 20.13 11.32 -11.84
C GLN A 77 18.97 10.67 -12.61
N ALA A 78 18.29 9.70 -12.01
CA ALA A 78 17.12 9.03 -12.57
C ALA A 78 15.79 9.80 -12.38
N GLY A 79 15.80 10.97 -11.71
CA GLY A 79 14.59 11.71 -11.38
C GLY A 79 13.68 11.02 -10.35
N LEU A 80 14.22 10.07 -9.59
CA LEU A 80 13.54 9.31 -8.54
C LEU A 80 13.61 10.05 -7.19
N PRO A 81 12.66 9.79 -6.27
CA PRO A 81 12.73 10.33 -4.92
C PRO A 81 13.99 9.85 -4.17
N ALA A 82 14.41 10.64 -3.19
CA ALA A 82 15.52 10.25 -2.33
C ALA A 82 15.18 8.92 -1.61
N PRO A 83 16.12 7.96 -1.56
CA PRO A 83 15.92 6.70 -0.84
C PRO A 83 15.64 6.96 0.65
N SER A 84 14.73 6.19 1.23
CA SER A 84 14.41 6.25 2.66
C SER A 84 15.57 5.72 3.50
N THR A 85 15.69 6.22 4.74
CA THR A 85 16.65 5.70 5.73
C THR A 85 16.00 4.62 6.59
N ASP A 86 15.40 3.63 5.93
CA ASP A 86 14.73 2.49 6.56
C ASP A 86 15.55 1.20 6.43
N ASP A 87 15.18 0.18 7.20
CA ASP A 87 15.88 -1.10 7.21
C ASP A 87 15.91 -1.78 5.85
N ALA A 88 14.87 -1.61 5.02
CA ALA A 88 14.82 -2.18 3.67
C ALA A 88 15.87 -1.57 2.75
N THR A 89 16.04 -0.25 2.79
CA THR A 89 17.09 0.42 2.02
C THR A 89 18.48 0.05 2.54
N GLY A 90 18.65 -0.07 3.86
CA GLY A 90 19.90 -0.56 4.45
C GLY A 90 20.25 -1.98 3.99
N TRP A 91 19.26 -2.86 3.91
CA TRP A 91 19.41 -4.21 3.37
C TRP A 91 19.78 -4.19 1.89
N LEU A 92 19.10 -3.38 1.07
CA LEU A 92 19.39 -3.23 -0.37
C LEU A 92 20.84 -2.81 -0.62
N VAL A 93 21.34 -1.82 0.13
CA VAL A 93 22.73 -1.34 -0.01
C VAL A 93 23.72 -2.47 0.31
N ARG A 94 23.48 -3.22 1.39
CA ARG A 94 24.34 -4.35 1.79
C ARG A 94 24.32 -5.48 0.76
N ASP A 95 23.12 -5.85 0.29
CA ASP A 95 22.94 -6.88 -0.72
C ASP A 95 23.61 -6.52 -2.05
N THR A 96 23.51 -5.25 -2.45
CA THR A 96 24.20 -4.72 -3.64
C THR A 96 25.72 -4.80 -3.49
N LEU A 97 26.26 -4.42 -2.32
CA LEU A 97 27.70 -4.50 -2.05
C LEU A 97 28.19 -5.95 -2.06
N ASN A 98 27.45 -6.89 -1.45
CA ASN A 98 27.77 -8.32 -1.52
C ASN A 98 27.75 -8.82 -2.95
N SER A 99 26.71 -8.48 -3.73
CA SER A 99 26.58 -8.87 -5.14
C SER A 99 27.74 -8.35 -6.00
N ILE A 100 28.18 -7.11 -5.78
CA ILE A 100 29.36 -6.54 -6.47
C ILE A 100 30.63 -7.29 -6.05
N SER A 101 30.78 -7.61 -4.77
CA SER A 101 31.93 -8.37 -4.27
C SER A 101 31.99 -9.77 -4.88
N ASP A 102 30.85 -10.44 -5.03
CA ASP A 102 30.75 -11.77 -5.60
C ASP A 102 31.06 -11.78 -7.11
N MET A 103 30.86 -10.65 -7.80
CA MET A 103 31.20 -10.51 -9.22
C MET A 103 32.70 -10.75 -9.50
N PHE A 104 33.57 -10.42 -8.54
CA PHE A 104 35.02 -10.69 -8.66
C PHE A 104 35.36 -12.18 -8.55
N ILE A 105 34.52 -12.96 -7.88
CA ILE A 105 34.69 -14.42 -7.73
C ILE A 105 34.07 -15.16 -8.92
N TYR A 106 33.00 -14.60 -9.51
CA TYR A 106 32.23 -15.23 -10.59
C TYR A 106 33.07 -15.60 -11.82
N GLY A 107 34.15 -14.85 -12.11
CA GLY A 107 35.20 -15.24 -13.07
C GLY A 107 34.78 -15.29 -14.55
N ALA A 108 33.50 -15.15 -14.88
CA ALA A 108 33.03 -15.08 -16.26
C ALA A 108 33.19 -13.65 -16.82
N PRO A 109 33.68 -13.48 -18.06
CA PRO A 109 33.84 -12.17 -18.69
C PRO A 109 32.50 -11.55 -19.16
N ILE A 110 31.37 -12.13 -18.78
CA ILE A 110 30.03 -11.76 -19.26
C ILE A 110 29.13 -11.48 -18.05
N TYR A 111 28.66 -10.24 -17.94
CA TYR A 111 27.64 -9.81 -16.99
C TYR A 111 26.29 -9.75 -17.69
N LEU A 112 25.32 -10.54 -17.22
CA LEU A 112 23.96 -10.52 -17.73
C LEU A 112 23.14 -9.50 -16.93
N GLN A 113 22.96 -8.31 -17.50
CA GLN A 113 22.09 -7.28 -16.92
C GLN A 113 20.66 -7.42 -17.47
N LEU A 114 19.68 -7.40 -16.57
CA LEU A 114 18.28 -7.28 -16.98
C LEU A 114 18.02 -5.84 -17.45
N MET A 115 18.04 -5.64 -18.76
CA MET A 115 17.85 -4.31 -19.38
C MET A 115 16.41 -3.80 -19.21
N GLN A 116 15.45 -4.70 -19.38
CA GLN A 116 14.04 -4.39 -19.26
C GLN A 116 13.32 -5.67 -18.84
N TYR A 117 12.43 -5.53 -17.86
CA TYR A 117 11.49 -6.56 -17.47
C TYR A 117 10.10 -6.01 -17.72
N GLU A 118 9.55 -6.37 -18.88
CA GLU A 118 8.14 -6.16 -19.12
C GLU A 118 7.39 -7.35 -18.51
N GLU A 119 6.74 -7.11 -17.37
CA GLU A 119 5.95 -8.13 -16.69
C GLU A 119 4.68 -8.41 -17.51
N VAL A 120 4.81 -9.25 -18.54
CA VAL A 120 3.66 -9.78 -19.25
C VAL A 120 3.02 -10.82 -18.36
N LYS A 121 2.08 -10.38 -17.50
CA LYS A 121 1.17 -11.28 -16.78
C LYS A 121 0.21 -11.92 -17.80
N ALA A 122 0.72 -12.83 -18.62
CA ALA A 122 -0.05 -13.72 -19.48
C ALA A 122 -0.74 -14.82 -18.66
N SER A 123 -1.18 -14.50 -17.44
CA SER A 123 -2.22 -15.28 -16.80
C SER A 123 -3.53 -14.70 -17.32
N GLY A 124 -4.14 -15.39 -18.29
CA GLY A 124 -5.55 -15.16 -18.67
C GLY A 124 -6.55 -15.39 -17.52
N LEU A 125 -6.04 -15.52 -16.29
CA LEU A 125 -6.73 -15.59 -15.01
C LEU A 125 -6.55 -14.29 -14.22
N GLN A 126 -6.63 -13.12 -14.87
CA GLN A 126 -7.06 -11.90 -14.16
C GLN A 126 -8.58 -11.91 -14.01
N LEU A 127 -9.09 -12.85 -13.21
CA LEU A 127 -10.48 -12.89 -12.78
C LEU A 127 -10.65 -12.18 -11.42
N THR A 128 -10.04 -11.01 -11.24
CA THR A 128 -10.25 -10.19 -10.02
C THR A 128 -11.33 -9.14 -10.20
N ARG A 129 -11.83 -8.96 -11.42
CA ARG A 129 -12.92 -8.02 -11.71
C ARG A 129 -14.05 -8.76 -12.38
N SER A 130 -14.96 -9.30 -11.58
CA SER A 130 -16.19 -9.96 -12.04
C SER A 130 -17.10 -8.93 -12.71
N PRO A 131 -17.17 -8.86 -14.06
CA PRO A 131 -17.88 -7.78 -14.75
C PRO A 131 -19.41 -7.85 -14.60
N GLY A 132 -19.93 -8.88 -13.92
CA GLY A 132 -21.34 -9.04 -13.55
C GLY A 132 -21.67 -8.76 -12.08
N GLN A 133 -20.68 -8.45 -11.23
CA GLN A 133 -20.88 -8.29 -9.79
C GLN A 133 -21.99 -7.27 -9.48
N ASN A 134 -21.94 -6.10 -10.10
CA ASN A 134 -22.93 -5.04 -9.88
C ASN A 134 -24.34 -5.45 -10.31
N VAL A 135 -24.47 -6.22 -11.39
CA VAL A 135 -25.78 -6.71 -11.88
C VAL A 135 -26.38 -7.71 -10.90
N VAL A 136 -25.56 -8.61 -10.34
CA VAL A 136 -26.01 -9.59 -9.35
C VAL A 136 -26.45 -8.91 -8.05
N TYR A 137 -25.68 -7.94 -7.54
CA TYR A 137 -26.08 -7.17 -6.35
C TYR A 137 -27.33 -6.32 -6.58
N PHE A 138 -27.47 -5.72 -7.77
CA PHE A 138 -28.68 -4.98 -8.12
C PHE A 138 -29.89 -5.93 -8.18
N GLY A 139 -29.74 -7.10 -8.79
CA GLY A 139 -30.79 -8.12 -8.84
C GLY A 139 -31.19 -8.65 -7.45
N SER A 140 -30.21 -8.92 -6.57
CA SER A 140 -30.51 -9.37 -5.20
C SER A 140 -31.24 -8.30 -4.39
N LEU A 141 -30.83 -7.03 -4.52
CA LEU A 141 -31.53 -5.89 -3.90
C LEU A 141 -32.99 -5.79 -4.38
N LEU A 142 -33.21 -5.91 -5.69
CA LEU A 142 -34.55 -5.82 -6.28
C LEU A 142 -35.46 -6.97 -5.84
N LEU A 143 -34.90 -8.19 -5.70
CA LEU A 143 -35.62 -9.34 -5.16
C LEU A 143 -36.00 -9.15 -3.69
N THR A 144 -35.07 -8.67 -2.86
CA THR A 144 -35.36 -8.35 -1.46
C THR A 144 -36.48 -7.32 -1.36
N LEU A 145 -36.43 -6.24 -2.14
CA LEU A 145 -37.50 -5.24 -2.20
C LEU A 145 -38.83 -5.83 -2.67
N GLY A 146 -38.82 -6.75 -3.66
CA GLY A 146 -40.01 -7.45 -4.12
C GLY A 146 -40.69 -8.27 -3.02
N VAL A 147 -39.90 -8.99 -2.20
CA VAL A 147 -40.42 -9.73 -1.03
C VAL A 147 -41.02 -8.76 -0.01
N PHE A 148 -40.37 -7.63 0.27
CA PHE A 148 -40.92 -6.60 1.15
C PHE A 148 -42.24 -6.04 0.60
N PHE A 149 -42.33 -5.72 -0.69
CA PHE A 149 -43.58 -5.26 -1.29
C PHE A 149 -44.68 -6.32 -1.18
N MET A 150 -44.37 -7.59 -1.44
CA MET A 150 -45.35 -8.68 -1.31
C MET A 150 -45.86 -8.85 0.13
N LEU A 151 -45.03 -8.64 1.14
CA LEU A 151 -45.40 -8.77 2.55
C LEU A 151 -46.12 -7.53 3.12
N TYR A 152 -45.71 -6.33 2.69
CA TYR A 152 -46.16 -5.06 3.29
C TYR A 152 -47.21 -4.32 2.45
N VAL A 153 -47.20 -4.43 1.12
CA VAL A 153 -48.25 -3.86 0.26
C VAL A 153 -49.45 -4.75 0.34
N ARG A 154 -50.34 -4.44 1.28
CA ARG A 154 -51.64 -5.09 1.40
C ARG A 154 -52.66 -4.29 0.61
N GLU A 155 -53.41 -4.99 -0.23
CA GLU A 155 -54.59 -4.43 -0.85
C GLU A 155 -55.65 -4.19 0.24
N ARG A 156 -55.98 -2.92 0.50
CA ARG A 156 -57.11 -2.51 1.34
C ARG A 156 -58.16 -1.87 0.42
N ARG A 157 -59.38 -2.42 0.40
CA ARG A 157 -60.47 -1.90 -0.42
C ARG A 157 -61.47 -1.18 0.46
N VAL A 158 -61.72 0.10 0.16
CA VAL A 158 -62.74 0.91 0.84
C VAL A 158 -63.85 1.19 -0.16
N TRP A 159 -65.08 0.90 0.24
CA TRP A 159 -66.29 1.18 -0.53
C TRP A 159 -67.10 2.23 0.22
N LEU A 160 -67.43 3.32 -0.46
CA LEU A 160 -68.27 4.39 0.06
C LEU A 160 -69.54 4.46 -0.79
N ARG A 161 -70.71 4.37 -0.14
CA ARG A 161 -71.99 4.61 -0.80
C ARG A 161 -72.71 5.76 -0.12
N ILE A 162 -72.85 6.87 -0.82
CA ILE A 162 -73.56 8.07 -0.35
C ILE A 162 -74.99 8.03 -0.88
N LYS A 163 -75.97 8.20 0.01
CA LYS A 163 -77.38 8.47 -0.30
C LYS A 163 -77.78 9.80 0.36
N PRO A 164 -78.83 10.49 -0.11
CA PRO A 164 -79.33 11.70 0.54
C PRO A 164 -79.71 11.37 1.99
N GLY A 165 -79.03 11.99 2.96
CA GLY A 165 -79.26 11.78 4.40
C GLY A 165 -78.60 10.55 5.03
N SER A 166 -77.81 9.73 4.29
CA SER A 166 -77.05 8.62 4.89
C SER A 166 -75.83 8.23 4.06
N ALA A 167 -74.68 8.05 4.71
CA ALA A 167 -73.46 7.50 4.09
C ALA A 167 -73.17 6.12 4.69
N LEU A 168 -72.97 5.12 3.83
CA LEU A 168 -72.56 3.77 4.22
C LEU A 168 -71.10 3.56 3.83
N LEU A 169 -70.26 3.34 4.82
CA LEU A 169 -68.84 2.99 4.67
C LEU A 169 -68.68 1.48 4.88
N ALA A 170 -68.12 0.77 3.91
CA ALA A 170 -67.73 -0.62 4.05
C ALA A 170 -66.25 -0.77 3.69
N MET A 171 -65.46 -1.42 4.55
CA MET A 171 -64.04 -1.66 4.30
C MET A 171 -63.74 -3.15 4.33
N SER A 172 -62.89 -3.63 3.41
CA SER A 172 -62.44 -5.02 3.35
C SER A 172 -60.91 -5.09 3.27
N SER A 173 -60.32 -6.00 4.05
CA SER A 173 -58.88 -6.26 4.10
C SER A 173 -58.64 -7.76 4.20
N ALA A 174 -57.58 -8.25 3.55
CA ALA A 174 -57.19 -9.66 3.54
C ALA A 174 -56.76 -10.21 4.93
N LYS A 175 -56.46 -9.35 5.91
CA LYS A 175 -56.14 -9.74 7.29
C LYS A 175 -56.78 -8.75 8.28
N GLN A 176 -57.64 -9.23 9.16
CA GLN A 176 -58.23 -8.44 10.25
C GLN A 176 -57.14 -8.19 11.30
N THR A 177 -56.71 -6.94 11.44
CA THR A 177 -55.70 -6.51 12.42
C THR A 177 -56.37 -5.44 13.30
N ILE A 178 -56.00 -5.33 14.59
CA ILE A 178 -56.62 -4.37 15.54
C ILE A 178 -56.57 -2.92 15.02
N ASP A 179 -55.54 -2.55 14.24
CA ASP A 179 -55.42 -1.22 13.63
C ASP A 179 -56.46 -0.94 12.54
N PHE A 180 -57.00 -1.98 11.89
CA PHE A 180 -58.05 -1.82 10.87
C PHE A 180 -59.34 -1.26 11.46
N GLU A 181 -59.69 -1.67 12.67
CA GLU A 181 -60.92 -1.24 13.35
C GLU A 181 -60.80 0.19 13.90
N LYS A 182 -59.59 0.57 14.34
CA LYS A 182 -59.26 1.96 14.69
C LYS A 182 -59.33 2.89 13.48
N GLU A 183 -58.71 2.50 12.37
CA GLU A 183 -58.74 3.28 11.12
C GLU A 183 -60.17 3.38 10.55
N PHE A 184 -60.96 2.28 10.58
CA PHE A 184 -62.37 2.32 10.17
C PHE A 184 -63.17 3.33 10.99
N THR A 185 -62.98 3.35 12.31
CA THR A 185 -63.64 4.30 13.20
C THR A 185 -63.20 5.74 12.91
N GLN A 186 -61.90 5.97 12.65
CA GLN A 186 -61.38 7.29 12.27
C GLN A 186 -61.95 7.77 10.92
N HIS A 187 -62.03 6.90 9.92
CA HIS A 187 -62.61 7.24 8.62
C HIS A 187 -64.12 7.50 8.71
N ALA A 188 -64.84 6.71 9.52
CA ALA A 188 -66.26 6.96 9.80
C ALA A 188 -66.48 8.30 10.50
N GLN A 189 -65.67 8.63 11.51
CA GLN A 189 -65.73 9.93 12.20
C GLN A 189 -65.37 11.11 11.30
N ALA A 190 -64.35 10.97 10.44
CA ALA A 190 -63.98 12.01 9.48
C ALA A 190 -65.11 12.27 8.47
N LEU A 191 -65.80 11.22 8.01
CA LEU A 191 -66.97 11.34 7.15
C LEU A 191 -68.16 11.97 7.86
N ASP A 192 -68.39 11.64 9.14
CA ASP A 192 -69.46 12.26 9.95
C ASP A 192 -69.20 13.75 10.20
N THR A 193 -67.93 14.14 10.33
CA THR A 193 -67.52 15.55 10.47
C THR A 193 -67.70 16.34 9.18
N LEU A 194 -67.53 15.70 8.01
CA LEU A 194 -67.76 16.30 6.69
C LEU A 194 -69.23 16.29 6.26
N ALA A 195 -70.08 15.48 6.90
CA ALA A 195 -71.51 15.36 6.62
C ALA A 195 -72.39 16.31 7.45
N LYS A 196 -71.80 17.05 8.40
CA LYS A 196 -72.41 18.22 9.06
C LYS A 196 -72.22 19.47 8.22
#